data_AF-A0A143G8P4-F1
#
_entry.id   AF-A0A143G8P4-F1
#
_cell.length_a   1.000
_cell.length_b   1.000
_cell.length_c   1.000
_cell.angle_alpha   90.00
_cell.angle_beta   90.00
_cell.angle_gamma   90.00
#
_symmetry.space_group_name_H-M   'P 1'
#
loop_
_entity.id
_entity.type
_entity.pdbx_description
1 polymer ?
#
loop_
_entity_poly.entity_id
_entity_poly.type
_entity_poly.pdbx_seq_one_letter_code
_entity_poly.pdbx_strand_id
1 'polypeptide(L)'
;MQIITLITILGIVILVIYLKLSAKNRQWHLDEKGVMKHERIEYTTFNKIDEKDFQWIPDVIKKYFPEGHVTVRKYGSEAKNILIVNSSIYYHQYLIREEGTDDMMLHGWDAIMGSVLYVEKRNDDSYCMYLFRPCEINLQNHNLFFKGRFVEGTIADLKQGFDAWQAAQKDFVKIHQDKVDILKNNIIAKQKKYDTEVYKHPEFN
;
A
#
# COMPACT_ATOMS: atom_id res chain seq x y z
N MET A 1 -20.50 32.58 -38.36
CA MET A 1 -21.23 31.34 -38.01
C MET A 1 -20.37 30.09 -38.23
N GLN A 2 -19.76 29.89 -39.41
CA GLN A 2 -18.94 28.70 -39.72
C GLN A 2 -17.71 28.47 -38.82
N ILE A 3 -17.01 29.53 -38.40
CA ILE A 3 -15.82 29.42 -37.51
C ILE A 3 -16.22 28.90 -36.12
N ILE A 4 -17.34 29.37 -35.57
CA ILE A 4 -17.85 28.93 -34.27
C ILE A 4 -18.24 27.45 -34.34
N THR A 5 -18.93 27.03 -35.40
CA THR A 5 -19.27 25.62 -35.65
C THR A 5 -18.03 24.72 -35.75
N LEU A 6 -16.99 25.19 -36.45
CA LEU A 6 -15.72 24.45 -36.58
C LEU A 6 -15.00 24.31 -35.23
N ILE A 7 -14.93 25.37 -34.43
CA ILE A 7 -14.33 25.35 -33.09
C ILE A 7 -15.09 24.38 -32.18
N THR A 8 -16.43 24.39 -32.21
CA THR A 8 -17.25 23.47 -31.42
C THR A 8 -17.02 22.01 -31.82
N ILE A 9 -16.94 21.70 -33.12
CA ILE A 9 -16.65 20.34 -33.61
C ILE A 9 -15.25 19.89 -33.14
N LEU A 10 -14.24 20.74 -33.28
CA LEU A 10 -12.88 20.42 -32.81
C LEU A 10 -12.85 20.21 -31.29
N GLY A 11 -13.56 21.02 -30.52
CA GLY A 11 -13.70 20.85 -29.07
C GLY A 11 -14.34 19.51 -28.70
N ILE A 12 -15.39 19.09 -29.41
CA ILE A 12 -16.02 17.78 -29.22
C ILE A 12 -15.06 16.65 -29.58
N VAL A 13 -14.34 16.74 -30.69
CA VAL A 13 -13.36 15.71 -31.09
C VAL A 13 -12.24 15.58 -30.06
N ILE A 14 -11.69 16.69 -29.57
CA ILE A 14 -10.67 16.70 -28.51
C ILE A 14 -11.24 16.08 -27.23
N LEU A 15 -12.46 16.46 -26.83
CA LEU A 15 -13.12 15.90 -25.66
C LEU A 15 -13.34 14.39 -25.79
N VAL A 16 -13.78 13.91 -26.96
CA VAL A 16 -13.97 12.47 -27.22
C VAL A 16 -12.65 11.72 -27.18
N ILE A 17 -11.57 12.28 -27.76
CA ILE A 17 -10.23 11.69 -27.69
C ILE A 17 -9.75 11.65 -26.23
N TYR A 18 -9.91 12.75 -25.49
CA TYR A 18 -9.57 12.83 -24.07
C TYR A 18 -10.35 11.81 -23.22
N LEU A 19 -11.65 11.66 -23.46
CA LEU A 19 -12.49 10.68 -22.78
C LEU A 19 -12.06 9.24 -23.13
N LYS A 20 -11.72 8.97 -24.39
CA LYS A 20 -11.23 7.64 -24.82
C LYS A 20 -9.84 7.31 -24.25
N LEU A 21 -8.94 8.28 -24.18
CA LEU A 21 -7.61 8.11 -23.60
C LEU A 21 -7.67 7.99 -22.07
N SER A 22 -8.52 8.79 -21.42
CA SER A 22 -8.71 8.74 -19.95
C SER A 22 -9.35 7.44 -19.49
N ALA A 23 -10.27 6.86 -20.26
CA ALA A 23 -10.84 5.55 -19.96
C ALA A 23 -9.84 4.39 -20.16
N LYS A 24 -8.82 4.56 -21.02
CA LYS A 24 -7.79 3.53 -21.27
C LYS A 24 -6.58 3.64 -20.35
N ASN A 25 -6.23 4.85 -19.92
CA ASN A 25 -5.05 5.07 -19.08
C ASN A 25 -5.43 5.00 -17.59
N ARG A 26 -5.28 3.81 -17.00
CA ARG A 26 -5.60 3.56 -15.58
C ARG A 26 -4.84 4.46 -14.60
N GLN A 27 -3.70 5.04 -15.00
CA GLN A 27 -3.00 6.03 -14.19
C GLN A 27 -3.87 7.26 -13.89
N TRP A 28 -4.82 7.59 -14.76
CA TRP A 28 -5.74 8.72 -14.58
C TRP A 28 -6.93 8.38 -13.66
N HIS A 29 -7.00 7.13 -13.17
CA HIS A 29 -7.98 6.70 -12.16
C HIS A 29 -7.44 6.81 -10.74
N LEU A 30 -6.18 7.22 -10.57
CA LEU A 30 -5.64 7.54 -9.26
C LEU A 30 -6.24 8.85 -8.75
N ASP A 31 -6.54 8.90 -7.45
CA ASP A 31 -6.86 10.15 -6.77
C ASP A 31 -5.61 11.02 -6.57
N GLU A 32 -5.78 12.18 -5.92
CA GLU A 32 -4.69 13.12 -5.63
C GLU A 32 -3.56 12.49 -4.78
N LYS A 33 -3.88 11.46 -3.99
CA LYS A 33 -2.97 10.70 -3.13
C LYS A 33 -2.34 9.51 -3.86
N GLY A 34 -2.65 9.32 -5.14
CA GLY A 34 -2.12 8.21 -5.93
C GLY A 34 -2.78 6.86 -5.61
N VAL A 35 -4.00 6.88 -5.07
CA VAL A 35 -4.76 5.68 -4.70
C VAL A 35 -5.79 5.37 -5.77
N MET A 36 -5.91 4.08 -6.13
CA MET A 36 -6.92 3.63 -7.09
C MET A 36 -8.32 3.72 -6.48
N LYS A 37 -9.24 4.39 -7.15
CA LYS A 37 -10.64 4.46 -6.71
C LYS A 37 -11.30 3.08 -6.76
N HIS A 38 -11.98 2.70 -5.67
CA HIS A 38 -12.57 1.37 -5.50
C HIS A 38 -13.55 0.99 -6.63
N GLU A 39 -14.35 1.96 -7.10
CA GLU A 39 -15.33 1.80 -8.19
C GLU A 39 -14.69 1.51 -9.58
N ARG A 40 -13.38 1.74 -9.72
CA ARG A 40 -12.62 1.59 -10.97
C ARG A 40 -11.71 0.36 -10.97
N ILE A 41 -11.77 -0.46 -9.92
CA ILE A 41 -11.17 -1.80 -9.94
C ILE A 41 -12.04 -2.64 -10.87
N GLU A 42 -11.73 -2.59 -12.17
CA GLU A 42 -12.44 -3.39 -13.17
C GLU A 42 -12.39 -4.85 -12.73
N TYR A 43 -13.50 -5.56 -12.85
CA TYR A 43 -13.55 -7.01 -12.73
C TYR A 43 -12.79 -7.60 -13.94
N THR A 44 -11.46 -7.55 -13.89
CA THR A 44 -10.60 -8.17 -14.89
C THR A 44 -10.90 -9.66 -14.92
N THR A 45 -10.87 -10.24 -16.12
CA THR A 45 -10.88 -11.68 -16.35
C THR A 45 -9.92 -12.37 -15.38
N PHE A 46 -10.32 -13.52 -14.84
CA PHE A 46 -9.64 -14.21 -13.72
C PHE A 46 -8.28 -14.79 -14.09
N ASN A 47 -7.31 -13.93 -14.40
CA ASN A 47 -5.96 -14.36 -14.68
C ASN A 47 -5.30 -14.77 -13.36
N LYS A 48 -4.82 -16.01 -13.33
CA LYS A 48 -4.18 -16.56 -12.15
C LYS A 48 -2.83 -15.87 -11.94
N ILE A 49 -2.63 -15.29 -10.76
CA ILE A 49 -1.33 -14.80 -10.31
C ILE A 49 -0.55 -15.95 -9.66
N ASP A 50 0.72 -16.10 -10.02
CA ASP A 50 1.67 -16.96 -9.30
C ASP A 50 2.40 -16.09 -8.26
N GLU A 51 2.37 -16.51 -6.99
CA GLU A 51 3.02 -15.78 -5.90
C GLU A 51 4.55 -15.87 -5.99
N LYS A 52 5.07 -16.91 -6.64
CA LYS A 52 6.52 -17.12 -6.80
C LYS A 52 7.18 -15.98 -7.57
N ASP A 53 6.45 -15.40 -8.53
CA ASP A 53 6.90 -14.26 -9.34
C ASP A 53 7.15 -12.99 -8.51
N PHE A 54 6.66 -12.95 -7.26
CA PHE A 54 6.68 -11.77 -6.38
C PHE A 54 7.50 -11.98 -5.10
N GLN A 55 8.30 -13.05 -5.01
CA GLN A 55 9.17 -13.32 -3.86
C GLN A 55 10.21 -12.21 -3.61
N TRP A 56 10.47 -11.34 -4.58
CA TRP A 56 11.37 -10.19 -4.46
C TRP A 56 10.79 -9.00 -3.68
N ILE A 57 9.47 -8.94 -3.45
CA ILE A 57 8.81 -7.79 -2.81
C ILE A 57 9.33 -7.53 -1.39
N PRO A 58 9.42 -8.55 -0.49
CA PRO A 58 9.99 -8.35 0.83
C PRO A 58 11.41 -7.80 0.81
N ASP A 59 12.26 -8.31 -0.08
CA ASP A 59 13.66 -7.87 -0.20
C ASP A 59 13.75 -6.39 -0.57
N VAL A 60 12.92 -5.93 -1.50
CA VAL A 60 12.88 -4.52 -1.90
C VAL A 60 12.41 -3.64 -0.73
N ILE A 61 11.37 -4.03 0.01
CA ILE A 61 10.94 -3.24 1.19
C ILE A 61 12.03 -3.21 2.25
N LYS A 62 12.62 -4.36 2.58
CA LYS A 62 13.65 -4.48 3.64
C LYS A 62 14.95 -3.76 3.29
N LYS A 63 15.28 -3.60 2.00
CA LYS A 63 16.37 -2.75 1.52
C LYS A 63 16.22 -1.29 1.98
N TYR A 64 15.00 -0.74 2.01
CA TYR A 64 14.75 0.66 2.38
C TYR A 64 14.29 0.84 3.84
N PHE A 65 13.52 -0.11 4.37
CA PHE A 65 12.89 -0.06 5.70
C PHE A 65 13.11 -1.38 6.46
N PRO A 66 14.31 -1.60 7.04
CA PRO A 66 14.65 -2.85 7.70
C PRO A 66 13.78 -3.15 8.93
N GLU A 67 13.35 -2.10 9.64
CA GLU A 67 12.45 -2.16 10.81
C GLU A 67 10.95 -2.21 10.42
N GLY A 68 10.65 -2.12 9.13
CA GLY A 68 9.29 -2.19 8.61
C GLY A 68 8.73 -3.61 8.62
N HIS A 69 7.42 -3.75 8.45
CA HIS A 69 6.80 -5.06 8.21
C HIS A 69 6.38 -5.20 6.75
N VAL A 70 6.32 -6.45 6.28
CA VAL A 70 5.80 -6.78 4.96
C VAL A 70 5.07 -8.10 5.05
N THR A 71 3.87 -8.15 4.47
CA THR A 71 3.16 -9.39 4.17
C THR A 71 2.73 -9.35 2.73
N VAL A 72 2.89 -10.47 2.05
CA VAL A 72 2.39 -10.70 0.71
C VAL A 72 1.39 -11.82 0.83
N ARG A 73 0.13 -11.55 0.50
CA ARG A 73 -0.95 -12.53 0.61
C ARG A 73 -1.75 -12.55 -0.66
N LYS A 74 -1.98 -13.73 -1.20
CA LYS A 74 -2.94 -13.90 -2.28
C LYS A 74 -4.36 -13.89 -1.73
N TYR A 75 -5.18 -13.04 -2.31
CA TYR A 75 -6.61 -13.08 -2.14
C TYR A 75 -7.22 -13.65 -3.42
N GLY A 76 -7.67 -14.90 -3.35
CA GLY A 76 -8.38 -15.58 -4.42
C GLY A 76 -9.81 -15.88 -3.98
N SER A 77 -10.79 -15.24 -4.62
CA SER A 77 -12.16 -15.74 -4.68
C SER A 77 -12.47 -16.15 -6.13
N GLU A 78 -13.59 -16.84 -6.35
CA GLU A 78 -14.08 -17.11 -7.72
C GLU A 78 -14.27 -15.83 -8.55
N ALA A 79 -14.35 -14.66 -7.89
CA ALA A 79 -14.58 -13.36 -8.49
C ALA A 79 -13.36 -12.43 -8.56
N LYS A 80 -12.22 -12.73 -7.91
CA LYS A 80 -11.00 -11.89 -7.97
C LYS A 80 -9.74 -12.67 -7.62
N ASN A 81 -8.65 -12.42 -8.35
CA ASN A 81 -7.33 -12.95 -8.05
C ASN A 81 -6.31 -11.82 -7.93
N ILE A 82 -6.03 -11.41 -6.69
CA ILE A 82 -5.21 -10.23 -6.38
C ILE A 82 -4.12 -10.63 -5.41
N LEU A 83 -2.91 -10.13 -5.61
CA LEU A 83 -1.87 -10.16 -4.59
C LEU A 83 -1.98 -8.89 -3.74
N ILE A 84 -2.17 -9.05 -2.44
CA ILE A 84 -2.23 -7.97 -1.47
C ILE A 84 -0.86 -7.88 -0.80
N VAL A 85 -0.22 -6.72 -0.93
CA VAL A 85 1.05 -6.41 -0.28
C VAL A 85 0.78 -5.38 0.80
N ASN A 86 0.84 -5.79 2.07
CA ASN A 86 0.79 -4.86 3.19
C ASN A 86 2.22 -4.59 3.65
N SER A 87 2.59 -3.33 3.79
CA SER A 87 3.89 -2.96 4.32
C SER A 87 3.83 -1.75 5.24
N SER A 88 4.86 -1.53 6.03
CA SER A 88 5.05 -0.33 6.85
C SER A 88 6.53 0.04 6.91
N ILE A 89 6.86 1.27 7.29
CA ILE A 89 8.27 1.68 7.45
C ILE A 89 8.85 1.30 8.81
N TYR A 90 7.96 1.12 9.79
CA TYR A 90 8.26 0.63 11.14
C TYR A 90 7.10 -0.23 11.63
N TYR A 91 7.39 -1.28 12.37
CA TYR A 91 6.39 -2.17 12.94
C TYR A 91 6.87 -2.72 14.27
N HIS A 92 5.95 -2.80 15.24
CA HIS A 92 6.22 -3.39 16.52
C HIS A 92 5.02 -4.20 17.01
N GLN A 93 5.27 -5.38 17.56
CA GLN A 93 4.26 -6.23 18.19
C GLN A 93 4.40 -6.12 19.70
N TYR A 94 3.27 -5.91 20.37
CA TYR A 94 3.17 -5.92 21.81
C TYR A 94 2.79 -7.32 22.27
N LEU A 95 3.74 -8.00 22.91
CA LEU A 95 3.53 -9.30 23.49
C LEU A 95 3.41 -9.16 25.01
N ILE A 96 2.48 -9.89 25.62
CA ILE A 96 2.32 -9.97 27.08
C ILE A 96 2.46 -11.42 27.52
N ARG A 97 2.95 -11.65 28.73
CA ARG A 97 3.08 -13.00 29.28
C ARG A 97 1.72 -13.49 29.80
N GLU A 98 1.40 -14.76 29.60
CA GLU A 98 0.25 -15.39 30.25
C GLU A 98 0.56 -15.76 31.71
N GLU A 99 -0.40 -15.52 32.61
CA GLU A 99 -0.22 -15.77 34.04
C GLU A 99 0.07 -17.25 34.33
N GLY A 100 1.16 -17.51 35.06
CA GLY A 100 1.56 -18.87 35.41
C GLY A 100 2.28 -19.63 34.30
N THR A 101 2.53 -19.02 33.13
CA THR A 101 3.29 -19.63 32.04
C THR A 101 4.46 -18.74 31.60
N ASP A 102 5.34 -19.30 30.75
CA ASP A 102 6.36 -18.54 30.02
C ASP A 102 5.87 -18.15 28.60
N ASP A 103 4.60 -18.42 28.28
CA ASP A 103 4.05 -18.18 26.96
C ASP A 103 3.77 -16.69 26.74
N MET A 104 4.16 -16.20 25.56
CA MET A 104 3.97 -14.82 25.14
C MET A 104 2.80 -14.75 24.17
N MET A 105 1.81 -13.92 24.49
CA MET A 105 0.62 -13.72 23.68
C MET A 105 0.66 -12.38 22.95
N LEU A 106 0.26 -12.37 21.68
CA LEU A 106 0.09 -11.14 20.92
C LEU A 106 -1.10 -10.35 21.46
N HIS A 107 -0.81 -9.21 22.09
CA HIS A 107 -1.82 -8.31 22.61
C HIS A 107 -2.15 -7.16 21.65
N GLY A 108 -1.20 -6.77 20.81
CA GLY A 108 -1.43 -5.74 19.80
C GLY A 108 -0.21 -5.49 18.93
N TRP A 109 -0.32 -4.50 18.06
CA TRP A 109 0.79 -4.03 17.27
C TRP A 109 0.58 -2.56 16.92
N ASP A 110 1.68 -1.86 16.62
CA ASP A 110 1.65 -0.53 16.01
C ASP A 110 2.56 -0.52 14.78
N ALA A 111 2.22 0.35 13.83
CA ALA A 111 2.97 0.56 12.62
C ALA A 111 3.06 2.03 12.27
N ILE A 112 4.16 2.44 11.66
CA ILE A 112 4.30 3.79 11.08
C ILE A 112 4.19 3.65 9.57
N MET A 113 3.37 4.54 8.98
CA MET A 113 3.24 4.69 7.53
C MET A 113 2.97 3.37 6.80
N GLY A 114 1.82 2.77 7.14
CA GLY A 114 1.33 1.58 6.45
C GLY A 114 0.95 1.86 5.00
N SER A 115 1.14 0.89 4.12
CA SER A 115 0.66 0.89 2.75
C SER A 115 0.03 -0.45 2.41
N VAL A 116 -1.03 -0.40 1.60
CA VAL A 116 -1.68 -1.58 1.03
C VAL A 116 -1.62 -1.43 -0.49
N LEU A 117 -0.83 -2.28 -1.14
CA LEU A 117 -0.73 -2.33 -2.59
C LEU A 117 -1.43 -3.57 -3.12
N TYR A 118 -2.14 -3.41 -4.23
CA TYR A 118 -2.72 -4.52 -4.97
C TYR A 118 -1.89 -4.78 -6.22
N VAL A 119 -1.68 -6.06 -6.53
CA VAL A 119 -1.14 -6.51 -7.81
C VAL A 119 -2.18 -7.39 -8.51
N GLU A 120 -2.45 -7.07 -9.78
CA GLU A 120 -3.37 -7.81 -10.63
C GLU A 120 -2.65 -8.28 -11.89
N LYS A 121 -3.02 -9.45 -12.42
CA LYS A 121 -2.56 -9.93 -13.73
C LYS A 121 -3.53 -9.49 -14.83
N ARG A 122 -3.03 -8.77 -15.83
CA ARG A 122 -3.82 -8.20 -16.94
C ARG A 122 -3.94 -9.16 -18.12
N ASN A 123 -2.84 -9.80 -18.49
CA ASN A 123 -2.76 -10.84 -19.52
C ASN A 123 -1.54 -11.73 -19.22
N ASP A 124 -1.17 -12.63 -20.12
CA ASP A 124 -0.16 -13.67 -19.87
C ASP A 124 1.17 -13.11 -19.33
N ASP A 125 1.59 -11.92 -19.78
CA ASP A 125 2.90 -11.33 -19.45
C ASP A 125 2.83 -9.93 -18.80
N SER A 126 1.63 -9.42 -18.50
CA SER A 126 1.44 -8.08 -17.95
C SER A 126 0.69 -8.08 -16.63
N TYR A 127 1.16 -7.24 -15.72
CA TYR A 127 0.66 -7.03 -14.38
C TYR A 127 0.44 -5.53 -14.15
N CYS A 128 -0.38 -5.18 -13.17
CA CYS A 128 -0.43 -3.83 -12.65
C CYS A 128 -0.32 -3.81 -11.14
N MET A 129 0.33 -2.78 -10.60
CA MET A 129 0.54 -2.55 -9.17
C MET A 129 0.10 -1.12 -8.82
N TYR A 130 -0.67 -0.98 -7.75
CA TYR A 130 -1.18 0.32 -7.31
C TYR A 130 -1.56 0.34 -5.82
N LEU A 131 -1.61 1.53 -5.22
CA LEU A 131 -2.10 1.69 -3.85
C LEU A 131 -3.62 1.51 -3.79
N PHE A 132 -4.07 0.67 -2.87
CA PHE A 132 -5.48 0.48 -2.51
C PHE A 132 -5.92 1.40 -1.37
N ARG A 133 -4.99 1.78 -0.48
CA ARG A 133 -5.21 2.76 0.59
C ARG A 133 -4.10 3.81 0.58
N PRO A 134 -4.39 5.04 1.04
CA PRO A 134 -3.36 6.08 1.17
C PRO A 134 -2.19 5.58 2.02
N CYS A 135 -0.98 5.92 1.58
CA CYS A 135 0.23 5.74 2.37
C CYS A 135 0.50 7.04 3.11
N GLU A 136 0.38 7.04 4.43
CA GLU A 136 0.37 8.27 5.22
C GLU A 136 1.09 8.13 6.56
N ILE A 137 1.75 9.21 7.00
CA ILE A 137 2.16 9.37 8.40
C ILE A 137 0.97 9.97 9.14
N ASN A 138 0.36 9.20 10.03
CA ASN A 138 -0.77 9.64 10.85
C ASN A 138 -0.24 10.39 12.08
N LEU A 139 -0.58 11.67 12.19
CA LEU A 139 -0.22 12.52 13.31
C LEU A 139 -1.51 12.94 14.01
N GLN A 140 -1.41 13.31 15.30
CA GLN A 140 -2.57 13.62 16.14
C GLN A 140 -3.58 14.59 15.52
N ASN A 141 -3.12 15.55 14.69
CA ASN A 141 -3.96 16.63 14.15
C ASN A 141 -4.02 16.70 12.61
N HIS A 142 -3.24 15.89 11.89
CA HIS A 142 -3.27 15.84 10.41
C HIS A 142 -2.51 14.62 9.88
N ASN A 143 -2.71 14.29 8.60
CA ASN A 143 -1.98 13.24 7.91
C ASN A 143 -1.02 13.83 6.87
N LEU A 144 0.19 13.25 6.79
CA LEU A 144 1.12 13.54 5.71
C LEU A 144 1.08 12.41 4.69
N PHE A 145 0.67 12.72 3.46
CA PHE A 145 0.46 11.72 2.41
C PHE A 145 1.69 11.57 1.52
N PHE A 146 2.12 10.32 1.33
CA PHE A 146 3.05 9.97 0.27
C PHE A 146 2.28 9.44 -0.94
N LYS A 147 2.50 10.07 -2.09
CA LYS A 147 1.73 9.80 -3.29
C LYS A 147 2.02 8.40 -3.83
N GLY A 148 0.97 7.63 -4.04
CA GLY A 148 1.04 6.35 -4.75
C GLY A 148 1.43 6.48 -6.20
N ARG A 149 1.90 5.38 -6.77
CA ARG A 149 2.22 5.25 -8.20
C ARG A 149 1.48 4.06 -8.78
N PHE A 150 0.96 4.23 -10.00
CA PHE A 150 0.49 3.13 -10.83
C PHE A 150 1.65 2.63 -11.69
N VAL A 151 1.87 1.33 -11.68
CA VAL A 151 2.86 0.65 -12.53
C VAL A 151 2.12 -0.45 -13.28
N GLU A 152 2.28 -0.50 -14.60
CA GLU A 152 1.73 -1.55 -15.46
C GLU A 152 2.81 -2.02 -16.44
N GLY A 153 2.92 -3.33 -16.64
CA GLY A 153 3.95 -3.93 -17.48
C GLY A 153 4.33 -5.33 -17.02
N THR A 154 5.53 -5.76 -17.39
CA THR A 154 6.09 -7.05 -16.99
C THR A 154 6.46 -7.09 -15.50
N ILE A 155 6.83 -8.26 -14.99
CA ILE A 155 7.39 -8.40 -13.62
C ILE A 155 8.62 -7.49 -13.43
N ALA A 156 9.45 -7.34 -14.46
CA ALA A 156 10.62 -6.46 -14.41
C ALA A 156 10.23 -4.99 -14.24
N ASP A 157 9.19 -4.55 -14.95
CA ASP A 157 8.65 -3.18 -14.84
C ASP A 157 8.06 -2.93 -13.45
N LEU A 158 7.32 -3.91 -12.90
CA LEU A 158 6.79 -3.85 -11.54
C LEU A 158 7.91 -3.76 -10.51
N LYS A 159 8.96 -4.57 -10.66
CA LYS A 159 10.12 -4.55 -9.76
C LYS A 159 10.84 -3.22 -9.78
N GLN A 160 11.13 -2.69 -10.97
CA GLN A 160 11.77 -1.39 -11.13
C GLN A 160 10.89 -0.26 -10.58
N GLY A 161 9.60 -0.27 -10.92
CA GLY A 161 8.65 0.75 -10.47
C GLY A 161 8.46 0.74 -8.96
N PHE A 162 8.40 -0.44 -8.34
CA PHE A 162 8.28 -0.60 -6.91
C PHE A 162 9.55 -0.19 -6.15
N ASP A 163 10.74 -0.61 -6.62
CA ASP A 163 12.00 -0.18 -6.01
C ASP A 163 12.17 1.34 -6.05
N ALA A 164 11.83 1.98 -7.19
CA ALA A 164 11.84 3.43 -7.31
C ALA A 164 10.82 4.11 -6.38
N TRP A 165 9.63 3.53 -6.21
CA TRP A 165 8.62 4.05 -5.30
C TRP A 165 9.05 3.95 -3.83
N GLN A 166 9.67 2.83 -3.43
CA GLN A 166 10.23 2.63 -2.09
C GLN A 166 11.40 3.59 -1.80
N ALA A 167 12.28 3.82 -2.78
CA ALA A 167 13.34 4.82 -2.67
C ALA A 167 12.78 6.23 -2.42
N ALA A 168 11.79 6.64 -3.22
CA ALA A 168 11.13 7.93 -3.04
C ALA A 168 10.36 8.02 -1.71
N GLN A 169 9.79 6.92 -1.24
CA GLN A 169 9.15 6.86 0.08
C GLN A 169 10.17 7.12 1.19
N LYS A 170 11.37 6.53 1.08
CA LYS A 170 12.45 6.75 2.05
C LYS A 170 12.89 8.21 2.08
N ASP A 171 12.99 8.86 0.92
CA ASP A 171 13.32 10.28 0.84
C ASP A 171 12.22 11.15 1.47
N PHE A 172 10.95 10.82 1.22
CA PHE A 172 9.82 11.48 1.88
C PHE A 172 9.86 11.32 3.41
N VAL A 173 10.13 10.11 3.90
CA VAL A 173 10.27 9.81 5.33
C VAL A 173 11.41 10.63 5.94
N LYS A 174 12.55 10.74 5.24
CA LYS A 174 13.70 11.52 5.69
C LYS A 174 13.38 13.01 5.85
N ILE A 175 12.54 13.58 4.98
CA ILE A 175 12.07 14.98 5.10
C ILE A 175 11.22 15.18 6.36
N HIS A 176 10.59 14.11 6.87
CA HIS A 176 9.71 14.13 8.03
C HIS A 176 10.25 13.32 9.21
N GLN A 177 11.59 13.14 9.29
CA GLN A 177 12.24 12.27 10.26
C GLN A 177 11.86 12.60 11.71
N ASP A 178 11.85 13.88 12.10
CA ASP A 178 11.50 14.31 13.46
C ASP A 178 10.12 13.78 13.90
N LYS A 179 9.15 13.78 12.98
CA LYS A 179 7.78 13.30 13.24
C LYS A 179 7.76 11.78 13.37
N VAL A 180 8.54 11.09 12.54
CA VAL A 180 8.69 9.63 12.59
C VAL A 180 9.36 9.20 13.89
N ASP A 181 10.37 9.92 14.35
CA ASP A 181 11.08 9.63 15.60
C ASP A 181 10.16 9.80 16.83
N ILE A 182 9.31 10.83 16.83
CA ILE A 182 8.28 10.99 17.88
C ILE A 182 7.32 9.79 17.90
N LEU A 183 6.81 9.38 16.73
CA LEU A 183 5.91 8.22 16.63
C LEU A 183 6.61 6.92 17.07
N LYS A 184 7.87 6.74 16.67
CA LYS A 184 8.68 5.58 17.06
C LYS A 184 8.91 5.54 18.57
N ASN A 185 9.25 6.68 19.18
CA ASN A 185 9.43 6.79 20.63
C ASN A 185 8.13 6.52 21.40
N ASN A 186 6.98 6.94 20.88
CA ASN A 186 5.68 6.62 21.47
C ASN A 186 5.40 5.11 21.44
N ILE A 187 5.72 4.44 20.34
CA ILE A 187 5.61 2.98 20.22
C ILE A 187 6.55 2.29 21.21
N ILE A 188 7.80 2.73 21.32
CA ILE A 188 8.77 2.16 22.28
C ILE A 188 8.31 2.38 23.72
N ALA A 189 7.76 3.56 24.06
CA ALA A 189 7.22 3.83 25.39
C ALA A 189 6.01 2.93 25.70
N LYS A 190 5.15 2.68 24.71
CA LYS A 190 4.03 1.75 24.83
C LYS A 190 4.49 0.29 24.99
N GLN A 191 5.58 -0.12 24.33
CA GLN A 191 6.17 -1.44 24.55
C GLN A 191 6.58 -1.66 26.00
N LYS A 192 7.26 -0.68 26.62
CA LYS A 192 7.67 -0.77 28.04
C LYS A 192 6.50 -0.99 29.00
N LYS A 193 5.30 -0.52 28.64
CA LYS A 193 4.08 -0.78 29.41
C LYS A 193 3.70 -2.26 29.31
N TYR A 194 3.61 -2.80 28.09
CA TYR A 194 3.25 -4.20 27.85
C TYR A 194 4.27 -5.21 28.36
N ASP A 195 5.57 -4.86 28.37
CA ASP A 195 6.62 -5.70 28.98
C ASP A 195 6.36 -5.97 30.47
N THR A 196 5.57 -5.13 31.15
CA THR A 196 5.21 -5.29 32.57
C THR A 196 3.81 -5.86 32.78
N GLU A 197 3.05 -6.09 31.71
CA GLU A 197 1.69 -6.61 31.79
C GLU A 197 1.68 -8.15 31.75
N VAL A 198 0.76 -8.72 32.53
CA VAL A 198 0.49 -10.16 32.55
C VAL A 198 -0.98 -10.36 32.20
N TYR A 199 -1.25 -11.24 31.24
CA TYR A 199 -2.60 -11.65 30.92
C TYR A 199 -3.13 -12.58 32.00
N LYS A 200 -4.22 -12.17 32.65
CA LYS A 200 -4.92 -13.00 33.63
C LYS A 200 -6.10 -13.70 32.96
N HIS A 201 -6.13 -15.03 33.02
CA HIS A 201 -7.25 -15.77 32.48
C HIS A 201 -8.52 -15.44 33.30
N PRO A 202 -9.66 -15.13 32.66
CA PRO A 202 -10.89 -14.78 33.36
C PRO A 202 -11.45 -15.91 34.24
N GLU A 203 -10.94 -17.14 34.08
CA GLU A 203 -11.33 -18.32 34.87
C GLU A 203 -10.60 -18.42 36.23
N PHE A 204 -9.62 -17.55 36.51
CA PHE A 204 -8.84 -17.54 37.76
C PHE A 204 -9.11 -16.30 38.65
N ASN A 205 -10.19 -15.55 38.39
CA ASN A 205 -10.65 -14.43 39.25
C ASN A 205 -11.88 -14.81 40.08
#